data_AF-A0A7R9VR85-F1
#
_entry.id   AF-A0A7R9VR85-F1
#
_cell.length_a   1.000
_cell.length_b   1.000
_cell.length_c   1.000
_cell.angle_alpha   90.00
_cell.angle_beta   90.00
_cell.angle_gamma   90.00
#
_symmetry.space_group_name_H-M   'P 1'
#
loop_
_entity.id
_entity.type
_entity.pdbx_description
1 polymer ?
#
loop_
_entity_poly.entity_id
_entity_poly.type
_entity_poly.pdbx_seq_one_letter_code
_entity_poly.pdbx_strand_id
1 'polypeptide(L)'
;AYKEENGDCMVPHRCPGDPQMGQLGRWVANQRVFYKMHNNGKTGHIKPRRIAALNRIGFVWSKYDKAWNDKYDKLKKYKEEHGHTDVPYSGGPNGDKEVQKLADWVGRQRESYRDLLAGRHSALNPERK
;
A
#
# COMPACT_ATOMS: atom_id res chain seq x y z
N ALA A 1 -4.74 -20.48 -9.27
CA ALA A 1 -3.45 -20.22 -8.58
C ALA A 1 -3.56 -18.98 -7.69
N TYR A 2 -3.21 -19.06 -6.39
CA TYR A 2 -3.40 -18.09 -5.28
C TYR A 2 -4.03 -16.71 -5.57
N LYS A 3 -3.51 -15.93 -6.53
CA LYS A 3 -4.07 -14.64 -6.97
C LYS A 3 -5.52 -14.75 -7.48
N GLU A 4 -5.84 -15.81 -8.21
CA GLU A 4 -7.21 -16.07 -8.71
C GLU A 4 -8.19 -16.39 -7.57
N GLU A 5 -7.68 -16.89 -6.44
CA GLU A 5 -8.47 -17.35 -5.31
C GLU A 5 -8.57 -16.29 -4.19
N ASN A 6 -7.54 -15.45 -4.03
CA ASN A 6 -7.45 -14.45 -2.95
C ASN A 6 -7.56 -13.01 -3.45
N GLY A 7 -7.65 -12.78 -4.76
CA GLY A 7 -7.75 -11.45 -5.37
C GLY A 7 -6.50 -10.57 -5.24
N ASP A 8 -5.49 -11.02 -4.48
CA ASP A 8 -4.21 -10.35 -4.32
C ASP A 8 -3.02 -11.32 -4.21
N CYS A 9 -1.81 -10.75 -4.18
CA CYS A 9 -0.57 -11.51 -3.97
C CYS A 9 -0.07 -11.42 -2.53
N MET A 10 -0.96 -11.25 -1.54
CA MET A 10 -0.63 -11.18 -0.11
C MET A 10 -0.49 -12.57 0.49
N VAL A 11 0.42 -13.37 -0.07
CA VAL A 11 0.68 -14.72 0.45
C VAL A 11 1.17 -14.63 1.90
N PRO A 12 0.49 -15.28 2.86
CA PRO A 12 0.90 -15.28 4.27
C PRO A 12 2.31 -15.86 4.43
N HIS A 13 3.08 -15.30 5.36
CA HIS A 13 4.43 -15.79 5.66
C HIS A 13 4.43 -17.22 6.24
N ARG A 14 3.34 -17.62 6.90
CA ARG A 14 3.09 -18.98 7.39
C ARG A 14 1.65 -19.35 7.07
N CYS A 15 1.46 -20.44 6.33
CA CYS A 15 0.17 -21.11 6.17
C CYS A 15 0.25 -22.44 6.93
N PRO A 16 -0.24 -22.52 8.18
CA PRO A 16 -0.37 -23.79 8.88
C PRO A 16 -1.37 -24.67 8.11
N GLY A 17 -0.93 -25.84 7.62
CA GLY A 17 -1.79 -26.79 6.90
C GLY A 17 -1.47 -26.99 5.42
N ASP A 18 -0.66 -26.12 4.80
CA ASP A 18 -0.20 -26.29 3.41
C ASP A 18 1.31 -25.98 3.26
N PRO A 19 2.16 -27.02 3.18
CA PRO A 19 3.60 -26.85 3.01
C PRO A 19 4.03 -26.11 1.74
N GLN A 20 3.30 -26.25 0.62
CA GLN A 20 3.62 -25.54 -0.63
C GLN A 20 3.32 -24.04 -0.50
N MET A 21 2.19 -23.69 0.13
CA MET A 21 1.87 -22.29 0.42
C MET A 21 2.85 -21.65 1.39
N GLY A 22 3.36 -22.41 2.38
CA GLY A 22 4.43 -21.95 3.28
C GLY A 22 5.74 -21.63 2.54
N GLN A 23 6.14 -22.46 1.56
CA GLN A 23 7.32 -22.21 0.72
C GLN A 23 7.13 -20.97 -0.15
N LEU A 24 5.95 -20.83 -0.77
CA LEU A 24 5.61 -19.65 -1.57
C LEU A 24 5.62 -18.37 -0.73
N GLY A 25 5.03 -18.39 0.47
CA GLY A 25 5.01 -17.25 1.38
C GLY A 25 6.41 -16.78 1.76
N ARG A 26 7.32 -17.71 2.05
CA ARG A 26 8.74 -17.40 2.32
C ARG A 26 9.45 -16.84 1.09
N TRP A 27 9.18 -17.39 -0.10
CA TRP A 27 9.73 -16.89 -1.36
C TRP A 27 9.26 -15.45 -1.65
N VAL A 28 7.96 -15.17 -1.48
CA VAL A 28 7.36 -13.83 -1.62
C VAL A 28 8.00 -12.84 -0.65
N ALA A 29 8.17 -13.23 0.61
CA ALA A 29 8.84 -12.40 1.61
C ALA A 29 10.29 -12.05 1.19
N ASN A 30 11.03 -13.02 0.67
CA ASN A 30 12.39 -12.79 0.15
C ASN A 30 12.39 -11.83 -1.04
N GLN A 31 11.43 -11.94 -1.97
CA GLN A 31 11.34 -10.97 -3.08
C GLN A 31 11.17 -9.54 -2.56
N ARG A 32 10.30 -9.33 -1.57
CA ARG A 32 10.09 -8.00 -0.95
C ARG A 32 11.34 -7.46 -0.27
N VAL A 33 12.09 -8.32 0.42
CA VAL A 33 13.39 -7.95 1.03
C VAL A 33 14.39 -7.54 -0.05
N PHE A 34 14.55 -8.34 -1.10
CA PHE A 34 15.52 -8.04 -2.17
C PHE A 34 15.15 -6.78 -2.94
N TYR A 35 13.87 -6.51 -3.16
CA TYR A 35 13.40 -5.28 -3.77
C TYR A 35 13.67 -4.05 -2.89
N LYS A 36 13.43 -4.14 -1.57
CA LYS A 36 13.79 -3.07 -0.64
C LYS A 36 15.29 -2.79 -0.65
N MET A 37 16.12 -3.83 -0.69
CA MET A 37 17.58 -3.68 -0.78
C MET A 37 17.98 -3.00 -2.09
N HIS A 38 17.39 -3.43 -3.21
CA HIS A 38 17.61 -2.82 -4.53
C HIS A 38 17.28 -1.31 -4.52
N ASN A 39 16.14 -0.91 -3.96
CA ASN A 39 15.73 0.50 -3.89
C ASN A 39 16.61 1.34 -2.96
N ASN A 40 17.23 0.72 -1.95
CA ASN A 40 18.21 1.35 -1.08
C ASN A 40 19.62 1.38 -1.69
N GLY A 41 19.77 1.16 -2.99
CA GLY A 41 21.04 1.18 -3.71
C GLY A 41 21.89 -0.10 -3.57
N LYS A 42 21.40 -1.13 -2.88
CA LYS A 42 22.11 -2.43 -2.77
C LYS A 42 21.75 -3.30 -3.97
N THR A 43 22.57 -3.22 -5.02
CA THR A 43 22.39 -3.98 -6.26
C THR A 43 22.77 -5.46 -6.10
N GLY A 44 22.17 -6.35 -6.89
CA GLY A 44 22.57 -7.77 -6.99
C GLY A 44 21.63 -8.78 -6.36
N HIS A 45 20.76 -8.37 -5.42
CA HIS A 45 19.84 -9.29 -4.74
C HIS A 45 18.60 -9.67 -5.58
N ILE A 46 18.16 -8.77 -6.46
CA ILE A 46 17.09 -9.05 -7.43
C ILE A 46 17.47 -8.44 -8.78
N LYS A 47 17.35 -9.24 -9.85
CA LYS A 47 17.64 -8.78 -11.21
C LYS A 47 16.47 -7.92 -11.74
N PRO A 48 16.71 -6.86 -12.54
CA PRO A 48 15.64 -6.04 -13.12
C PRO A 48 14.57 -6.86 -13.85
N ARG A 49 14.97 -7.91 -14.59
CA ARG A 49 14.04 -8.83 -15.25
C ARG A 49 13.05 -9.51 -14.30
N ARG A 50 13.46 -9.83 -13.07
CA ARG A 50 12.60 -10.46 -12.05
C ARG A 50 11.61 -9.44 -11.49
N ILE A 51 12.05 -8.20 -11.26
CA ILE A 51 11.16 -7.10 -10.88
C ILE A 51 10.09 -6.90 -11.96
N ALA A 52 10.51 -6.79 -13.23
CA ALA A 52 9.59 -6.62 -14.35
C ALA A 52 8.58 -7.77 -14.47
N ALA A 53 9.01 -9.02 -14.32
CA ALA A 53 8.11 -10.17 -14.35
C ALA A 53 7.08 -10.14 -13.22
N LEU A 54 7.50 -9.79 -12.00
CA LEU A 54 6.62 -9.66 -10.84
C LEU A 54 5.64 -8.47 -11.00
N ASN A 55 6.09 -7.35 -11.56
CA ASN A 55 5.23 -6.21 -11.85
C ASN A 55 4.12 -6.55 -12.86
N ARG A 56 4.44 -7.34 -13.91
CA ARG A 56 3.45 -7.75 -14.94
C ARG A 56 2.29 -8.55 -14.36
N ILE A 57 2.51 -9.29 -13.27
CA ILE A 57 1.46 -10.03 -12.59
C ILE A 57 0.80 -9.23 -11.47
N GLY A 58 1.13 -7.95 -11.30
CA GLY A 58 0.57 -7.09 -10.25
C GLY A 58 1.11 -7.43 -8.86
N PHE A 59 2.36 -7.88 -8.75
CA PHE A 59 2.95 -8.22 -7.46
C PHE A 59 3.02 -7.02 -6.52
N VAL A 60 2.51 -7.18 -5.31
CA VAL A 60 2.51 -6.15 -4.27
C VAL A 60 3.79 -6.20 -3.46
N TRP A 61 4.69 -5.26 -3.73
CA TRP A 61 5.98 -5.11 -3.04
C TRP A 61 5.84 -4.60 -1.60
N SER A 62 4.89 -3.69 -1.36
CA SER A 62 4.64 -3.08 -0.06
C SER A 62 3.14 -3.07 0.22
N LYS A 63 2.75 -3.74 1.30
CA LYS A 63 1.36 -3.72 1.78
C LYS A 63 0.91 -2.33 2.22
N TYR A 64 1.85 -1.52 2.69
CA TYR A 64 1.58 -0.15 3.12
C TYR A 64 1.34 0.75 1.90
N ASP A 65 2.11 0.57 0.84
CA ASP A 65 1.94 1.35 -0.40
C ASP A 65 0.62 0.97 -1.07
N LYS A 66 0.28 -0.33 -1.10
CA LYS A 66 -1.03 -0.76 -1.59
C LYS A 66 -2.17 -0.12 -0.80
N ALA A 67 -2.13 -0.21 0.53
CA ALA A 67 -3.16 0.38 1.37
C ALA A 67 -3.24 1.91 1.23
N TRP A 68 -2.11 2.58 0.98
CA TRP A 68 -2.08 4.01 0.69
C TRP A 68 -2.71 4.30 -0.67
N ASN A 69 -2.32 3.59 -1.73
CA ASN A 69 -2.86 3.74 -3.08
C ASN A 69 -4.38 3.49 -3.11
N ASP A 70 -4.84 2.42 -2.45
CA ASP A 70 -6.28 2.11 -2.38
C ASP A 70 -7.07 3.28 -1.76
N LYS A 71 -6.53 3.94 -0.73
CA LYS A 71 -7.16 5.11 -0.11
C LYS A 71 -7.04 6.38 -0.95
N TYR A 72 -5.92 6.56 -1.62
CA TYR A 72 -5.73 7.64 -2.58
C TYR A 72 -6.75 7.55 -3.72
N ASP A 73 -6.97 6.35 -4.28
CA ASP A 73 -7.97 6.13 -5.32
C ASP A 73 -9.39 6.42 -4.82
N LYS A 74 -9.71 6.05 -3.57
CA LYS A 74 -10.98 6.43 -2.93
C LYS A 74 -11.13 7.95 -2.81
N LEU A 75 -10.07 8.67 -2.40
CA LEU A 75 -10.09 10.12 -2.31
C LEU A 75 -10.24 10.78 -3.69
N LYS A 76 -9.57 10.22 -4.71
CA LYS A 76 -9.68 10.70 -6.08
C LYS A 76 -11.11 10.59 -6.59
N LYS A 77 -11.75 9.44 -6.40
CA LYS A 77 -13.18 9.25 -6.73
C LYS A 77 -14.08 10.21 -5.97
N TYR A 78 -13.86 10.35 -4.66
CA TYR A 78 -14.63 11.31 -3.85
C TYR A 78 -14.53 12.74 -4.40
N LYS A 79 -13.33 13.17 -4.81
CA LYS A 79 -13.10 14.47 -5.45
C LYS A 79 -13.80 14.59 -6.80
N GLU A 80 -13.80 13.54 -7.61
CA GLU A 80 -14.52 13.51 -8.90
C GLU A 80 -16.03 13.65 -8.70
N GLU A 81 -16.59 13.03 -7.66
CA GLU A 81 -18.03 13.06 -7.34
C GLU A 81 -18.48 14.38 -6.68
N HIS A 82 -17.68 14.94 -5.77
CA HIS A 82 -18.07 16.08 -4.92
C HIS A 82 -17.38 17.40 -5.30
N GLY A 83 -16.37 17.36 -6.18
CA GLY A 83 -15.57 18.53 -6.58
C GLY A 83 -14.49 18.96 -5.58
N HIS A 84 -14.46 18.39 -4.37
CA HIS A 84 -13.49 18.71 -3.32
C HIS A 84 -12.99 17.48 -2.57
N THR A 85 -11.93 17.64 -1.78
CA THR A 85 -11.35 16.59 -0.91
C THR A 85 -11.70 16.79 0.56
N ASP A 86 -12.66 17.66 0.85
CA ASP A 86 -13.21 17.82 2.20
C ASP A 86 -14.18 16.68 2.52
N VAL A 87 -13.63 15.62 3.13
CA VAL A 87 -14.37 14.40 3.46
C VAL A 87 -14.93 14.54 4.88
N PRO A 88 -16.25 14.36 5.10
CA PRO A 88 -16.87 14.58 6.40
C PRO A 88 -16.46 13.51 7.42
N TYR A 89 -16.01 13.95 8.60
CA TYR A 89 -15.66 13.06 9.72
C TYR A 89 -16.83 12.23 10.26
N SER A 90 -18.06 12.68 10.05
CA SER A 90 -19.28 11.95 10.45
C SER A 90 -19.67 10.84 9.49
N GLY A 91 -18.98 10.68 8.34
CA GLY A 91 -19.40 9.76 7.28
C GLY A 91 -20.49 10.33 6.35
N GLY A 92 -20.70 11.65 6.38
CA GLY A 92 -21.70 12.32 5.55
C GLY A 92 -23.14 12.13 6.05
N PRO A 93 -24.16 12.41 5.20
CA PRO A 93 -25.57 12.40 5.61
C PRO A 93 -26.05 11.03 6.14
N ASN A 94 -25.44 9.94 5.64
CA ASN A 94 -25.84 8.57 5.96
C ASN A 94 -24.95 7.91 7.03
N GLY A 95 -23.95 8.63 7.56
CA GLY A 95 -23.01 8.05 8.53
C GLY A 95 -22.17 6.91 7.95
N ASP A 96 -21.73 7.02 6.70
CA ASP A 96 -20.96 5.97 6.02
C ASP A 96 -19.59 5.80 6.67
N LYS A 97 -19.37 4.61 7.23
CA LYS A 97 -18.12 4.23 7.91
C LYS A 97 -16.91 4.23 6.98
N GLU A 98 -17.08 3.98 5.68
CA GLU A 98 -15.97 4.03 4.72
C GLU A 98 -15.57 5.48 4.42
N VAL A 99 -16.54 6.40 4.32
CA VAL A 99 -16.29 7.84 4.22
C VAL A 99 -15.61 8.35 5.49
N GLN A 100 -16.06 7.91 6.67
CA GLN A 100 -15.43 8.24 7.93
C GLN A 100 -13.96 7.77 8.01
N LYS A 101 -13.67 6.52 7.63
CA LYS A 101 -12.29 6.00 7.58
C LYS A 101 -11.42 6.76 6.58
N LEU A 102 -12.00 7.23 5.48
CA LEU A 102 -11.32 8.06 4.50
C LEU A 102 -11.00 9.44 5.09
N ALA A 103 -11.95 10.07 5.79
CA ALA A 103 -11.75 11.34 6.50
C ALA A 103 -10.61 11.24 7.54
N ASP A 104 -10.59 10.19 8.36
CA ASP A 104 -9.51 9.94 9.31
C ASP A 104 -8.15 9.82 8.62
N TRP A 105 -8.11 9.14 7.48
CA TRP A 105 -6.87 8.98 6.72
C TRP A 105 -6.40 10.31 6.11
N VAL A 106 -7.32 11.09 5.52
CA VAL A 106 -7.02 12.43 4.99
C VAL A 106 -6.49 13.33 6.10
N GLY A 107 -7.09 13.29 7.29
CA GLY A 107 -6.62 14.02 8.47
C GLY A 107 -5.17 13.68 8.83
N ARG A 108 -4.83 12.38 8.88
CA ARG A 108 -3.45 11.91 9.09
C ARG A 108 -2.48 12.35 7.99
N GLN A 109 -2.91 12.39 6.72
CA GLN A 109 -2.06 12.90 5.64
C GLN A 109 -1.78 14.40 5.83
N ARG A 110 -2.80 15.20 6.16
CA ARG A 110 -2.66 16.65 6.43
C ARG A 110 -1.79 16.93 7.65
N GLU A 111 -1.88 16.11 8.70
CA GLU A 111 -1.00 16.19 9.87
C GLU A 111 0.45 15.85 9.52
N SER A 112 0.68 14.72 8.86
CA SER A 112 2.03 14.31 8.43
C SER A 112 2.67 15.38 7.54
N TYR A 113 1.89 16.02 6.67
CA TYR A 113 2.40 17.09 5.80
C TYR A 113 2.78 18.34 6.60
N ARG A 114 1.97 18.73 7.60
CA ARG A 114 2.30 19.81 8.53
C ARG A 114 3.56 19.51 9.34
N ASP A 115 3.73 18.29 9.81
CA ASP A 115 4.93 17.87 10.52
C ASP A 115 6.18 17.92 9.64
N LEU A 116 6.05 17.50 8.38
CA LEU A 116 7.12 17.59 7.40
C LEU A 116 7.55 19.05 7.17
N LEU A 117 6.58 19.96 6.98
CA LEU A 117 6.86 21.39 6.82
C LEU A 117 7.48 22.01 8.08
N ALA A 118 7.09 21.52 9.27
CA ALA A 118 7.63 21.97 10.54
C ALA A 118 8.99 21.35 10.91
N GLY A 119 9.59 20.52 10.04
CA GLY A 119 10.85 19.83 10.30
C GLY A 119 10.75 18.75 11.40
N ARG A 120 9.54 18.34 11.78
CA ARG A 120 9.31 17.22 12.71
C ARG A 120 9.41 15.89 11.96
N HIS A 121 9.69 14.82 12.71
CA HIS A 121 9.73 13.47 12.14
C HIS A 121 8.36 13.12 11.53
N SER A 122 8.31 13.00 10.21
CA SER A 122 7.08 12.72 9.45
C SER A 122 7.13 11.34 8.80
N ALA A 123 5.98 10.65 8.77
CA ALA A 123 5.84 9.36 8.08
C ALA A 123 5.67 9.49 6.55
N LEU A 124 5.66 10.73 6.02
CA LEU A 124 5.66 10.99 4.59
C LEU A 124 7.03 10.63 4.01
N ASN A 125 7.06 9.58 3.20
CA ASN A 125 8.16 9.29 2.29
C ASN A 125 8.34 10.52 1.35
N PRO A 126 9.56 11.02 1.10
CA PRO A 126 9.83 12.10 0.14
C PRO A 126 9.21 11.91 -1.25
N GLU A 127 8.99 10.67 -1.69
CA GLU A 127 8.32 10.35 -2.97
C GLU A 127 6.80 10.59 -2.95
N ARG A 128 6.22 10.88 -1.78
CA ARG A 128 4.79 11.14 -1.56
C ARG A 128 4.52 12.63 -1.23
N LYS A 129 5.49 13.50 -1.55
CA LYS A 129 5.35 14.96 -1.50
C LYS A 129 4.35 15.46 -2.53
#